data_AF-A0A4Q5ZX78-F1
#
_entry.id   AF-A0A4Q5ZX78-F1
#
_cell.length_a   1.000
_cell.length_b   1.000
_cell.length_c   1.000
_cell.angle_alpha   90.00
_cell.angle_beta   90.00
_cell.angle_gamma   90.00
#
_symmetry.space_group_name_H-M   'P 1'
#
loop_
_entity.id
_entity.type
_entity.pdbx_description
1 polymer ?
#
loop_
_entity_poly.entity_id
_entity_poly.type
_entity_poly.pdbx_seq_one_letter_code
_entity_poly.pdbx_strand_id
1 'polypeptide(L)' 'MKKSKAWIGIAAAAGVAGIVYAVWPKKKIPAGAIVEPFDKQRYLGKWNEVARLPNLIEKGLRNLTEEYT' A
#
# COMPACT_ATOMS: atom_id res chain seq x y z
N MET A 1 -42.23 -1.05 18.02
CA MET A 1 -40.92 -0.61 18.56
C MET A 1 -39.73 -1.53 18.24
N LYS A 2 -39.88 -2.85 18.02
CA LYS A 2 -38.73 -3.75 17.74
C LYS A 2 -38.11 -3.57 16.34
N LYS A 3 -38.93 -3.30 15.33
CA LYS A 3 -38.47 -3.09 13.94
C LYS A 3 -37.58 -1.84 13.77
N SER A 4 -37.88 -0.74 14.47
CA SER A 4 -37.07 0.49 14.39
C SER A 4 -35.66 0.32 14.98
N LYS A 5 -35.54 -0.39 16.11
CA LYS A 5 -34.23 -0.73 16.68
C LYS A 5 -33.40 -1.64 15.74
N ALA A 6 -34.07 -2.55 15.03
CA ALA A 6 -33.43 -3.38 14.00
C ALA A 6 -32.88 -2.53 12.84
N TRP A 7 -33.65 -1.55 12.34
CA TRP A 7 -33.20 -0.64 11.29
C TRP A 7 -32.00 0.24 11.71
N ILE A 8 -32.01 0.71 12.96
CA ILE A 8 -30.87 1.46 13.51
C ILE A 8 -29.62 0.57 13.58
N GLY A 9 -29.75 -0.69 14.01
CA GLY A 9 -28.65 -1.65 14.03
C GLY A 9 -28.08 -1.94 12.64
N ILE A 10 -28.94 -2.11 11.64
CA ILE A 10 -28.53 -2.31 10.24
C ILE A 10 -27.79 -1.08 9.70
N ALA A 11 -28.32 0.12 9.94
CA ALA A 11 -27.69 1.37 9.51
C ALA A 11 -26.32 1.57 10.16
N ALA A 12 -26.19 1.27 11.45
CA ALA A 12 -24.91 1.34 12.16
C ALA A 12 -23.88 0.34 11.59
N ALA A 13 -24.30 -0.91 11.34
CA ALA A 13 -23.43 -1.92 10.74
C ALA A 13 -22.98 -1.54 9.32
N ALA A 14 -23.89 -1.02 8.50
CA ALA A 14 -23.57 -0.53 7.16
C ALA A 14 -22.60 0.66 7.20
N GLY A 15 -22.77 1.58 8.16
CA GLY A 15 -21.86 2.71 8.37
C GLY A 15 -20.45 2.24 8.74
N VAL A 16 -20.31 1.31 9.68
CA VAL A 16 -19.01 0.73 10.06
C VAL A 16 -18.38 -0.01 8.88
N ALA A 17 -19.13 -0.82 8.15
CA ALA A 17 -18.63 -1.53 6.97
C ALA A 17 -18.15 -0.55 5.87
N GLY A 18 -18.87 0.55 5.65
CA GLY A 18 -18.48 1.59 4.71
C GLY A 18 -17.16 2.27 5.08
N ILE A 19 -16.97 2.59 6.37
CA ILE A 19 -15.73 3.15 6.88
C ILE A 19 -14.58 2.15 6.70
N VAL A 20 -14.76 0.89 7.14
CA VAL A 20 -13.76 -0.18 7.00
C VAL A 20 -13.35 -0.36 5.54
N TYR A 21 -14.31 -0.37 4.61
CA TYR A 21 -14.02 -0.48 3.18
C TYR A 21 -13.25 0.74 2.64
N ALA A 22 -13.60 1.95 3.08
CA ALA A 22 -12.94 3.19 2.66
C ALA A 22 -11.47 3.26 3.13
N VAL A 23 -11.18 2.74 4.33
CA VAL A 23 -9.81 2.70 4.89
C VAL A 23 -9.05 1.42 4.53
N TRP A 24 -9.70 0.46 3.85
CA TRP A 24 -9.06 -0.80 3.49
C TRP A 24 -7.87 -0.53 2.56
N PRO A 25 -6.67 -1.05 2.89
CA PRO A 25 -5.48 -0.80 2.08
C PRO A 25 -5.67 -1.43 0.70
N LYS A 26 -5.90 -0.59 -0.30
CA LYS A 26 -5.91 -1.02 -1.71
C LYS A 26 -4.45 -1.16 -2.14
N LYS A 27 -3.95 -2.39 -2.32
CA LYS A 27 -2.68 -2.63 -3.01
C LYS A 27 -2.82 -2.06 -4.43
N LYS A 28 -2.20 -0.90 -4.69
CA LYS A 28 -2.13 -0.29 -6.01
C LYS A 28 -0.71 -0.46 -6.54
N ILE A 29 -0.37 -1.67 -6.97
CA ILE A 29 0.81 -1.86 -7.82
C ILE A 29 0.44 -1.30 -9.20
N PRO A 30 1.16 -0.32 -9.76
CA PRO A 30 0.85 0.20 -11.08
C PRO A 30 0.87 -0.91 -12.14
N ALA A 31 0.01 -0.79 -13.15
CA ALA A 31 0.04 -1.70 -14.28
C ALA A 31 1.43 -1.63 -14.94
N GLY A 32 2.04 -2.79 -15.19
CA GLY A 32 3.40 -2.90 -15.76
C GLY A 32 4.56 -2.75 -14.76
N ALA A 33 4.30 -2.57 -13.46
CA ALA A 33 5.36 -2.50 -12.46
C ALA A 33 5.97 -3.87 -12.10
N ILE A 34 5.33 -4.97 -12.50
CA ILE A 34 5.83 -6.34 -12.29
C ILE A 34 6.56 -6.78 -13.55
N VAL A 35 7.83 -7.18 -13.41
CA VAL A 35 8.67 -7.68 -14.51
C VAL A 35 8.60 -9.19 -14.53
N GLU A 36 8.19 -9.78 -15.66
CA GLU A 36 8.14 -11.23 -15.85
C GLU A 36 8.67 -11.61 -17.25
N PRO A 37 9.66 -12.53 -17.36
CA PRO A 37 10.36 -13.22 -16.27
C PRO A 37 11.34 -12.30 -15.51
N PHE A 38 11.48 -12.51 -14.19
CA PHE A 38 12.45 -11.81 -13.34
C PHE A 38 13.60 -12.73 -12.93
N ASP A 39 14.84 -12.36 -13.29
CA ASP A 39 16.04 -13.09 -12.91
C ASP A 39 16.66 -12.49 -11.63
N LYS A 40 16.48 -13.22 -10.51
CA LYS A 40 16.99 -12.79 -9.20
C LYS A 40 18.51 -12.67 -9.17
N GLN A 41 19.24 -13.56 -9.85
CA GLN A 41 20.70 -13.59 -9.80
C GLN A 41 21.30 -12.31 -10.39
N ARG A 42 20.62 -11.72 -11.38
CA ARG A 42 21.02 -10.45 -12.01
C ARG A 42 20.59 -9.21 -11.24
N TYR A 43 19.74 -9.36 -10.22
CA TYR A 43 19.25 -8.25 -9.39
C TYR A 43 20.09 -8.01 -8.13
N LEU A 44 20.85 -9.02 -7.70
CA LEU A 44 21.73 -8.93 -6.54
C LEU A 44 22.79 -7.84 -6.71
N GLY A 45 23.35 -7.39 -5.59
CA GLY A 45 24.38 -6.37 -5.54
C GLY A 45 23.83 -4.99 -5.16
N LYS A 46 24.68 -3.98 -5.40
CA LYS A 46 24.46 -2.59 -5.00
C LYS A 46 23.70 -1.78 -6.04
N TRP A 47 22.61 -1.15 -5.61
CA TRP A 47 21.82 -0.20 -6.39
C TRP A 47 21.98 1.21 -5.83
N ASN A 48 22.17 2.19 -6.72
CA ASN A 48 22.15 3.60 -6.34
C ASN A 48 20.75 4.15 -6.63
N GLU A 49 20.14 4.79 -5.64
CA GLU A 49 18.84 5.42 -5.84
C GLU A 49 18.99 6.71 -6.66
N VAL A 50 18.39 6.73 -7.85
CA VAL A 50 18.44 7.87 -8.77
C VAL A 50 17.38 8.92 -8.44
N ALA A 51 16.17 8.47 -8.08
CA ALA A 51 15.04 9.33 -7.72
C ALA A 51 14.01 8.55 -6.89
N ARG A 52 13.25 9.26 -6.05
CA ARG A 52 12.16 8.72 -5.23
C ARG A 52 11.00 9.68 -5.08
N LEU A 53 9.83 9.14 -4.74
CA LEU A 53 8.72 9.95 -4.25
C LEU A 53 9.05 10.49 -2.84
N PRO A 54 8.70 11.74 -2.53
CA PRO A 54 8.97 12.31 -1.22
C PRO A 54 8.21 11.54 -0.14
N ASN A 55 8.96 11.04 0.84
CA ASN A 55 8.43 10.35 2.01
C ASN A 55 9.14 10.84 3.28
N LEU A 56 8.58 10.52 4.45
CA LEU A 56 9.11 10.98 5.73
C LEU A 56 10.41 10.30 6.13
N ILE A 57 10.58 9.03 5.76
CA ILE A 57 11.65 8.15 6.23
C ILE A 57 12.98 8.59 5.62
N GLU A 58 12.99 8.84 4.30
CA GLU A 58 14.22 9.13 3.55
C GLU A 58 14.41 10.63 3.33
N LYS A 59 13.57 11.48 3.94
CA LYS A 59 13.63 12.93 3.72
C LYS A 59 15.00 13.48 4.10
N GLY A 60 15.67 14.12 3.15
CA GLY A 60 16.98 14.74 3.35
C GLY A 60 18.18 13.79 3.22
N LEU A 61 17.97 12.49 3.07
CA LEU A 61 19.05 11.55 2.79
C LEU A 61 19.60 11.75 1.37
N ARG A 62 20.92 11.64 1.24
CA ARG A 62 21.68 11.79 -0.01
C ARG A 62 22.55 10.56 -0.25
N ASN A 63 22.85 10.27 -1.52
CA ASN A 63 23.67 9.12 -1.95
C ASN A 63 23.16 7.78 -1.38
N LEU A 64 21.84 7.58 -1.40
CA LEU A 64 21.19 6.41 -0.86
C LEU A 64 21.46 5.21 -1.77
N THR A 65 21.77 4.07 -1.15
CA THR A 65 22.08 2.82 -1.85
C THR A 65 21.39 1.67 -1.17
N GLU A 66 20.93 0.71 -1.96
CA GLU A 66 20.33 -0.55 -1.52
C GLU A 66 21.21 -1.71 -1.93
N GLU A 67 21.39 -2.71 -1.06
CA GLU A 67 22.18 -3.90 -1.35
C GLU A 67 21.27 -5.13 -1.23
N TYR A 68 21.22 -5.96 -2.26
CA TYR A 68 20.44 -7.20 -2.27
C TYR A 68 21.37 -8.42 -2.31
N THR A 69 21.15 -9.37 -1.39
CA THR A 69 21.94 -10.60 -1.24
C THR A 69 21.07 -11.85 -1.28
#